data_AF-A0A963I9H7-F1
#
_entry.id   AF-A0A963I9H7-F1
#
_cell.length_a   1.000
_cell.length_b   1.000
_cell.length_c   1.000
_cell.angle_alpha   90.00
_cell.angle_beta   90.00
_cell.angle_gamma   90.00
#
_symmetry.space_group_name_H-M   'P 1'
#
loop_
_entity.id
_entity.type
_entity.pdbx_description
1 polymer ?
#
loop_
_entity_poly.entity_id
_entity_poly.type
_entity_poly.pdbx_seq_one_letter_code
_entity_poly.pdbx_strand_id
1 'polypeptide(L)' 'MNAPAPRAGFWATLRAVLWSFAGVRKRHDYQRDATSLDPKAVIVAGLIAGAIFVLSIVAFVRFVVGV' A
#
# COMPACT_ATOMS: atom_id res chain seq x y z
N MET A 1 7.45 19.65 -27.41
CA MET A 1 6.31 20.36 -26.81
C MET A 1 5.93 19.61 -25.53
N ASN A 2 6.25 20.13 -24.34
CA ASN A 2 5.92 19.48 -23.07
C ASN A 2 4.52 19.91 -22.64
N ALA A 3 3.51 19.09 -22.92
CA ALA A 3 2.15 19.36 -22.47
C ALA A 3 2.06 19.19 -20.94
N PRO A 4 1.33 20.05 -20.21
CA PRO A 4 1.07 19.85 -18.79
C PRO A 4 0.27 18.55 -18.61
N ALA A 5 0.79 17.63 -17.79
CA ALA A 5 0.09 16.39 -17.47
C ALA A 5 -1.29 16.73 -16.86
N PRO A 6 -2.39 16.12 -17.34
CA PRO A 6 -3.70 16.32 -16.77
C PRO A 6 -3.67 16.03 -15.27
N ARG A 7 -4.31 16.88 -14.45
CA ARG A 7 -4.47 16.58 -13.01
C ARG A 7 -5.14 15.22 -12.87
N ALA A 8 -4.51 14.32 -12.12
CA ALA A 8 -5.11 13.05 -11.75
C ALA A 8 -6.44 13.34 -11.05
N GLY A 9 -7.55 12.83 -11.61
CA GLY A 9 -8.87 12.99 -11.00
C GLY A 9 -8.93 12.34 -9.62
N PHE A 10 -9.98 12.64 -8.86
CA PHE A 10 -10.24 12.01 -7.55
C PHE A 10 -10.14 10.48 -7.60
N TRP A 11 -10.66 9.86 -8.67
CA TRP A 11 -10.55 8.42 -8.93
C TRP A 11 -9.13 7.93 -9.18
N ALA A 12 -8.29 8.72 -9.84
CA ALA A 12 -6.88 8.38 -10.04
C ALA A 12 -6.09 8.51 -8.74
N THR A 13 -6.46 9.48 -7.89
CA THR A 13 -5.90 9.67 -6.55
C THR A 13 -6.28 8.50 -5.64
N LEU A 14 -7.55 8.06 -5.64
CA LEU A 14 -7.99 6.89 -4.89
C LEU A 14 -7.30 5.60 -5.37
N ARG A 15 -7.19 5.42 -6.69
CA ARG A 15 -6.48 4.27 -7.29
C ARG A 15 -4.99 4.28 -6.94
N ALA A 16 -4.36 5.46 -6.87
CA ALA A 16 -2.97 5.60 -6.42
C ALA A 16 -2.80 5.27 -4.93
N VAL A 17 -3.72 5.71 -4.08
CA VAL A 17 -3.71 5.37 -2.64
C VAL A 17 -3.86 3.86 -2.43
N LEU A 18 -4.76 3.22 -3.17
CA LEU A 18 -4.92 1.76 -3.13
C LEU A 18 -3.66 1.00 -3.59
N TRP A 19 -2.95 1.52 -4.59
CA TRP A 19 -1.67 0.95 -5.05
C TRP A 19 -0.53 1.12 -4.03
N SER A 20 -0.59 2.17 -3.20
CA SER A 20 0.37 2.41 -2.12
C SER A 20 0.23 1.43 -0.96
N PHE A 21 -0.98 0.95 -0.67
CA PHE A 21 -1.18 -0.14 0.31
C PHE A 21 -0.82 -1.52 -0.25
N ALA A 22 -0.95 -1.73 -1.55
CA ALA A 22 -0.58 -2.98 -2.21
C ALA A 22 0.96 -3.23 -2.28
N GLY A 23 1.79 -2.24 -1.96
CA GLY A 23 3.24 -2.44 -1.82
C GLY A 23 3.99 -2.78 -3.12
N VAL A 24 3.49 -2.40 -4.29
CA VAL A 24 4.00 -2.92 -5.59
C VAL A 24 5.26 -2.22 -6.10
N ARG A 25 5.66 -1.04 -5.60
CA ARG A 25 6.84 -0.33 -6.15
C ARG A 25 8.13 -0.45 -5.32
N LYS A 26 8.41 -1.62 -4.74
CA LYS A 26 9.71 -1.93 -4.13
C LYS A 26 10.49 -2.95 -4.97
N ARG A 27 10.80 -2.62 -6.23
CA ARG A 27 11.68 -3.41 -7.11
C ARG A 27 12.99 -2.72 -7.49
N HIS A 28 13.25 -1.50 -7.01
CA HIS A 28 14.43 -0.76 -7.47
C HIS A 28 15.69 -1.01 -6.61
N ASP A 29 15.54 -1.28 -5.31
CA ASP A 29 16.70 -1.44 -4.40
C ASP A 29 16.86 -2.88 -3.85
N TYR A 30 16.05 -3.82 -4.33
CA TYR A 30 16.05 -5.21 -3.87
C TYR A 30 17.38 -5.94 -4.12
N GLN A 31 18.16 -5.56 -5.14
CA GLN A 31 19.40 -6.29 -5.49
C GLN A 31 20.60 -5.97 -4.60
N ARG A 32 20.59 -4.83 -3.86
CA ARG A 32 21.68 -4.48 -2.93
C ARG A 32 21.36 -4.83 -1.47
N ASP A 33 20.10 -4.74 -1.07
CA ASP A 33 19.68 -4.96 0.32
C ASP A 33 19.11 -6.37 0.60
N ALA A 34 18.74 -7.15 -0.43
CA ALA A 34 18.22 -8.52 -0.24
C ALA A 34 19.23 -9.51 0.36
N THR A 35 20.53 -9.18 0.33
CA THR A 35 21.57 -10.00 0.96
C THR A 35 21.65 -9.77 2.48
N SER A 36 21.08 -8.66 2.98
CA SER A 36 21.16 -8.26 4.41
C SER A 36 19.78 -8.22 5.10
N LEU A 37 18.68 -8.05 4.36
CA LEU A 37 17.34 -8.11 4.92
C LEU A 37 16.89 -9.57 5.09
N ASP A 38 16.77 -10.00 6.34
CA ASP A 38 16.26 -11.31 6.71
C ASP A 38 14.86 -11.51 6.10
N PRO A 39 14.67 -12.43 5.14
CA PRO A 39 13.41 -12.59 4.41
C PRO A 39 12.20 -12.83 5.33
N LYS A 40 12.47 -13.40 6.51
CA LYS A 40 11.49 -13.64 7.58
C LYS A 40 10.89 -12.33 8.11
N ALA A 41 11.70 -11.31 8.29
CA ALA A 41 11.24 -10.01 8.80
C ALA A 41 10.28 -9.34 7.80
N VAL A 42 10.53 -9.48 6.50
CA VAL A 42 9.66 -8.96 5.43
C VAL A 42 8.30 -9.67 5.43
N ILE A 43 8.30 -10.99 5.60
CA ILE A 43 7.07 -11.79 5.67
C ILE A 43 6.23 -11.41 6.89
N VAL A 44 6.85 -11.28 8.07
CA VAL A 44 6.17 -10.89 9.30
C VAL A 44 5.64 -9.45 9.20
N ALA A 45 6.43 -8.52 8.67
CA ALA A 45 6.01 -7.14 8.46
C ALA A 45 4.82 -7.04 7.50
N GLY A 46 4.83 -7.82 6.41
CA GLY A 46 3.72 -7.89 5.45
C GLY A 46 2.44 -8.45 6.07
N LEU A 47 2.55 -9.51 6.87
CA LEU A 47 1.42 -10.10 7.60
C LEU A 47 0.80 -9.13 8.61
N ILE A 48 1.62 -8.44 9.40
CA ILE A 48 1.15 -7.46 10.39
C ILE A 48 0.48 -6.28 9.68
N ALA A 49 1.11 -5.73 8.65
CA ALA A 49 0.56 -4.61 7.89
C ALA A 49 -0.77 -5.00 7.20
N GLY A 50 -0.84 -6.20 6.62
CA GLY A 50 -2.05 -6.73 6.01
C GLY A 50 -3.19 -6.93 7.03
N ALA A 51 -2.88 -7.49 8.20
CA ALA A 51 -3.86 -7.68 9.27
C ALA A 51 -4.42 -6.34 9.76
N ILE A 52 -3.55 -5.35 10.01
CA ILE A 52 -3.96 -4.00 10.44
C ILE A 52 -4.85 -3.35 9.38
N PHE A 53 -4.53 -3.50 8.10
CA PHE A 53 -5.32 -2.95 7.00
C PHE A 53 -6.74 -3.53 6.97
N VAL A 54 -6.86 -4.86 7.06
CA VAL A 54 -8.16 -5.55 7.10
C VAL A 54 -8.96 -5.15 8.33
N LEU A 55 -8.35 -5.13 9.51
CA LEU A 55 -9.01 -4.72 10.76
C LEU A 55 -9.51 -3.28 10.69
N SER A 56 -8.72 -2.38 10.11
CA SER A 56 -9.10 -0.97 9.92
C SER A 56 -10.33 -0.84 9.03
N ILE A 57 -10.41 -1.60 7.92
CA ILE A 57 -11.59 -1.59 7.04
C ILE A 57 -12.81 -2.16 7.77
N VAL A 58 -12.67 -3.28 8.46
CA VAL A 58 -13.78 -3.89 9.22
C VAL A 58 -14.28 -2.95 10.31
N ALA A 59 -13.38 -2.30 11.04
CA ALA A 59 -13.73 -1.31 12.06
C ALA A 59 -14.45 -0.10 11.44
N PHE A 60 -13.95 0.41 10.32
CA PHE A 60 -14.58 1.50 9.59
C PHE A 60 -15.99 1.15 9.11
N VAL A 61 -16.18 -0.04 8.54
CA VAL A 61 -17.49 -0.52 8.12
C VAL A 61 -18.44 -0.65 9.31
N ARG A 62 -17.99 -1.21 10.44
CA ARG A 62 -18.82 -1.32 11.65
C ARG A 62 -19.20 0.06 12.21
N PHE A 63 -18.30 1.03 12.12
CA PHE A 63 -18.59 2.41 12.50
C PHE A 63 -19.64 3.07 11.60
N VAL A 64 -19.52 2.89 10.27
CA VAL A 64 -20.46 3.47 9.29
C VAL A 64 -21.83 2.79 9.34
N VAL A 65 -21.87 1.46 9.50
CA VAL A 65 -23.13 0.70 9.60
C VAL A 65 -23.87 1.00 10.90
N GLY A 66 -23.22 1.68 11.85
CA GLY A 66 -23.82 2.01 13.14
C GLY A 66 -24.01 0.73 13.94
N VAL A 67 -22.93 0.27 14.56
CA VAL A 67 -23.10 -0.39 15.86
C VAL A 67 -23.80 0.57 16.81
#